data_AF-A0A010SIC8-F1
#
_entry.id   AF-A0A010SIC8-F1
#
_cell.length_a   1.000
_cell.length_b   1.000
_cell.length_c   1.000
_cell.angle_alpha   90.00
_cell.angle_beta   90.00
_cell.angle_gamma   90.00
#
_symmetry.space_group_name_H-M   'P 1'
#
loop_
_entity.id
_entity.type
_entity.pdbx_description
1 polymer ?
#
loop_
_entity_poly.entity_id
_entity_poly.type
_entity_poly.pdbx_seq_one_letter_code
_entity_poly.pdbx_strand_id
1 'polypeptide(L)'
;MMQAETGAIVGRIGDASNRLSEHTRGLLKDIESSNVLTVEQQAETDQIATAVNQMVASIQEVASNAQHAADAAGRADTETASGQRLVAHTSQSITALEGEIRQATQVIHELEGQSNEISKVLDVIRGIAEQTNLLALNAAIEAARAGEQGRGFAVVADEVRSLAARTQQSTTDIQSMISALQERAQSAVTVMEQSSRQAHTSVAHAEEAATALDGIGQRVNSAGSPISSAQGRT
;
A
#
# COMPACT_ATOMS: atom_id res chain seq x y z
N MET A 1 -74.85 10.52 97.27
CA MET A 1 -73.71 11.30 96.71
C MET A 1 -72.66 10.36 96.11
N MET A 2 -72.10 9.40 96.87
CA MET A 2 -71.12 8.42 96.33
C MET A 2 -71.60 7.61 95.11
N GLN A 3 -72.89 7.31 94.96
CA GLN A 3 -73.43 6.58 93.79
C GLN A 3 -73.39 7.42 92.49
N ALA A 4 -73.48 8.75 92.57
CA ALA A 4 -73.45 9.63 91.39
C ALA A 4 -72.01 9.88 90.91
N GLU A 5 -71.07 10.04 91.85
CA GLU A 5 -69.63 10.17 91.54
C GLU A 5 -69.05 8.87 90.97
N THR A 6 -69.43 7.72 91.52
CA THR A 6 -69.04 6.41 90.95
C THR A 6 -69.64 6.22 89.54
N GLY A 7 -70.90 6.63 89.30
CA GLY A 7 -71.50 6.64 87.95
C GLY A 7 -70.74 7.52 86.94
N ALA A 8 -70.30 8.72 87.33
CA ALA A 8 -69.54 9.63 86.47
C ALA A 8 -68.11 9.14 86.19
N ILE A 9 -67.46 8.48 87.15
CA ILE A 9 -66.16 7.83 86.95
C ILE A 9 -66.30 6.64 85.99
N VAL A 10 -67.33 5.80 86.18
CA VAL A 10 -67.62 4.67 85.28
C VAL A 10 -67.91 5.14 83.85
N GLY A 11 -68.64 6.25 83.67
CA GLY A 11 -68.87 6.86 82.36
C GLY A 11 -67.59 7.33 81.67
N ARG A 12 -66.72 8.06 82.38
CA ARG A 12 -65.41 8.50 81.84
C ARG A 12 -64.48 7.35 81.50
N ILE A 13 -64.49 6.28 82.30
CA ILE A 13 -63.76 5.04 82.01
C ILE A 13 -64.33 4.38 80.75
N GLY A 14 -65.66 4.35 80.59
CA GLY A 14 -66.32 3.88 79.38
C GLY A 14 -65.90 4.65 78.12
N ASP A 15 -65.91 5.99 78.19
CA ASP A 15 -65.48 6.86 77.08
C ASP A 15 -63.98 6.69 76.76
N ALA A 16 -63.12 6.62 77.78
CA ALA A 16 -61.70 6.36 77.59
C ALA A 16 -61.44 4.99 76.97
N SER A 17 -62.19 3.96 77.38
CA SER A 17 -62.10 2.60 76.83
C SER A 17 -62.61 2.54 75.37
N ASN A 18 -63.64 3.32 75.03
CA ASN A 18 -64.12 3.45 73.66
C ASN A 18 -63.10 4.16 72.76
N ARG A 19 -62.50 5.27 73.21
CA ARG A 19 -61.43 5.97 72.49
C ARG A 19 -60.18 5.10 72.32
N LEU A 20 -59.81 4.34 73.36
CA LEU A 20 -58.69 3.39 73.28
C LEU A 20 -58.99 2.26 72.28
N SER A 21 -60.22 1.73 72.26
CA SER A 21 -60.64 0.74 71.26
C SER A 21 -60.59 1.30 69.84
N GLU A 22 -60.99 2.55 69.64
CA GLU A 22 -60.91 3.24 68.35
C GLU A 22 -59.47 3.44 67.90
N HIS A 23 -58.59 3.96 68.77
CA HIS A 23 -57.17 4.09 68.48
C HIS A 23 -56.48 2.75 68.21
N THR A 24 -56.84 1.70 68.95
CA THR A 24 -56.31 0.34 68.72
C THR A 24 -56.75 -0.20 67.36
N ARG A 25 -57.99 0.05 66.93
CA ARG A 25 -58.46 -0.31 65.58
C ARG A 25 -57.71 0.46 64.48
N GLY A 26 -57.44 1.76 64.70
CA GLY A 26 -56.63 2.56 63.78
C GLY A 26 -55.20 2.02 63.67
N LEU A 27 -54.56 1.73 64.81
CA LEU A 27 -53.22 1.16 64.86
C LEU A 27 -53.13 -0.20 64.16
N LEU A 28 -54.12 -1.08 64.35
CA LEU A 28 -54.17 -2.37 63.66
C LEU A 28 -54.22 -2.20 62.12
N LYS A 29 -54.98 -1.21 61.64
CA LYS A 29 -55.04 -0.88 60.21
C LYS A 29 -53.70 -0.34 59.68
N ASP A 30 -53.03 0.53 60.45
CA ASP A 30 -51.72 1.06 60.07
C ASP A 30 -50.64 -0.03 60.03
N ILE A 31 -50.66 -0.97 60.99
CA ILE A 31 -49.77 -2.14 61.01
C ILE A 31 -50.02 -3.04 59.80
N GLU A 32 -51.29 -3.30 59.46
CA GLU A 32 -51.65 -4.08 58.27
C GLU A 32 -51.12 -3.41 57.00
N SER A 33 -51.33 -2.10 56.85
CA SER A 33 -50.78 -1.32 55.73
C SER A 33 -49.25 -1.34 55.69
N SER A 34 -48.59 -1.22 56.85
CA SER A 34 -47.13 -1.24 56.95
C SER A 34 -46.55 -2.61 56.58
N ASN A 35 -47.23 -3.70 56.93
CA ASN A 35 -46.83 -5.05 56.52
C ASN A 35 -46.91 -5.21 55.00
N VAL A 36 -47.99 -4.71 54.36
CA VAL A 36 -48.11 -4.73 52.89
C VAL A 36 -46.96 -3.96 52.25
N LEU A 37 -46.70 -2.73 52.68
CA LEU A 37 -45.60 -1.90 52.16
C LEU A 37 -44.23 -2.55 52.35
N THR A 38 -44.01 -3.23 53.48
CA THR A 38 -42.73 -3.94 53.74
C THR A 38 -42.52 -5.10 52.77
N VAL A 39 -43.59 -5.83 52.43
CA VAL A 39 -43.53 -6.92 51.44
C VAL A 39 -43.26 -6.38 50.04
N GLU A 40 -43.90 -5.27 49.66
CA GLU A 40 -43.64 -4.59 48.38
C GLU A 40 -42.19 -4.10 48.30
N GLN A 41 -41.69 -3.44 49.34
CA GLN A 41 -40.31 -2.96 49.40
C GLN A 41 -39.28 -4.10 49.36
N GLN A 42 -39.57 -5.25 49.97
CA GLN A 42 -38.72 -6.43 49.86
C GLN A 42 -38.65 -6.93 48.41
N ALA A 43 -39.80 -6.98 47.70
CA ALA A 43 -39.85 -7.36 46.30
C ALA A 43 -39.08 -6.38 45.39
N GLU A 44 -39.19 -5.07 45.64
CA GLU A 44 -38.38 -4.06 44.94
C GLU A 44 -36.88 -4.23 45.20
N THR A 45 -36.50 -4.55 46.44
CA THR A 45 -35.09 -4.80 46.82
C THR A 45 -34.53 -6.02 46.08
N ASP A 46 -35.31 -7.10 45.95
CA ASP A 46 -34.91 -8.29 45.21
C ASP A 46 -34.76 -8.01 43.69
N GLN A 47 -35.63 -7.15 43.14
CA GLN A 47 -35.50 -6.67 41.76
C GLN A 47 -34.24 -5.84 41.56
N ILE A 48 -33.93 -4.92 42.48
CA ILE A 48 -32.70 -4.12 42.45
C ILE A 48 -31.48 -5.04 42.52
N ALA A 49 -31.46 -6.02 43.42
CA ALA A 49 -30.37 -6.98 43.53
C ALA A 49 -30.14 -7.76 42.22
N THR A 50 -31.23 -8.13 41.55
CA THR A 50 -31.18 -8.78 40.22
C THR A 50 -30.60 -7.83 39.16
N ALA A 51 -31.05 -6.58 39.12
CA ALA A 51 -30.55 -5.57 38.19
C ALA A 51 -29.06 -5.27 38.43
N VAL A 52 -28.62 -5.23 39.69
CA VAL A 52 -27.19 -5.07 40.05
C VAL A 52 -26.37 -6.24 39.54
N ASN A 53 -26.83 -7.49 39.71
CA ASN A 53 -26.13 -8.66 39.16
C ASN A 53 -26.03 -8.61 37.63
N GLN A 54 -27.10 -8.18 36.94
CA GLN A 54 -27.08 -7.98 35.49
C GLN A 54 -26.08 -6.88 35.08
N MET A 55 -26.04 -5.76 35.80
CA MET A 55 -25.06 -4.69 35.56
C MET A 55 -23.62 -5.19 35.74
N VAL A 56 -23.33 -5.99 36.78
CA VAL A 56 -22.00 -6.57 36.99
C VAL A 56 -21.60 -7.44 35.79
N ALA A 57 -22.51 -8.28 35.29
CA ALA A 57 -22.24 -9.09 34.11
C ALA A 57 -21.96 -8.22 32.87
N SER A 58 -22.76 -7.17 32.63
CA SER A 58 -22.52 -6.24 31.51
C SER A 58 -21.19 -5.49 31.65
N ILE A 59 -20.79 -5.08 32.86
CA ILE A 59 -19.50 -4.43 33.11
C ILE A 59 -18.34 -5.38 32.80
N GLN A 60 -18.45 -6.67 33.18
CA GLN A 60 -17.44 -7.68 32.85
C GLN A 60 -17.32 -7.89 31.33
N GLU A 61 -18.45 -7.91 30.61
CA GLU A 61 -18.46 -8.01 29.15
C GLU A 61 -17.81 -6.79 28.48
N VAL A 62 -18.12 -5.57 28.96
CA VAL A 62 -17.48 -4.33 28.48
C VAL A 62 -15.97 -4.35 28.72
N ALA A 63 -15.53 -4.81 29.90
CA ALA A 63 -14.10 -4.93 30.21
C ALA A 63 -13.38 -5.94 29.30
N SER A 64 -14.01 -7.10 29.03
CA SER A 64 -13.51 -8.10 28.09
C SER A 64 -13.39 -7.55 26.67
N ASN A 65 -14.43 -6.86 26.19
CA ASN A 65 -14.42 -6.23 24.86
C ASN A 65 -13.35 -5.13 24.74
N ALA A 66 -13.14 -4.34 25.81
CA ALA A 66 -12.07 -3.34 25.85
C ALA A 66 -10.67 -3.98 25.77
N GLN A 67 -10.47 -5.12 26.45
CA GLN A 67 -9.21 -5.87 26.36
C GLN A 67 -8.96 -6.36 24.93
N HIS A 68 -9.96 -6.98 24.29
CA HIS A 68 -9.83 -7.44 22.91
C HIS A 68 -9.56 -6.29 21.94
N ALA A 69 -10.17 -5.11 22.15
CA ALA A 69 -9.90 -3.93 21.34
C ALA A 69 -8.47 -3.42 21.51
N ALA A 70 -7.92 -3.44 22.73
CA ALA A 70 -6.52 -3.08 22.98
C ALA A 70 -5.54 -4.04 22.31
N ASP A 71 -5.79 -5.36 22.41
CA ASP A 71 -4.94 -6.36 21.75
C ASP A 71 -4.99 -6.21 20.22
N ALA A 72 -6.17 -5.96 19.66
CA ALA A 72 -6.34 -5.71 18.23
C ALA A 72 -5.62 -4.42 17.78
N ALA A 73 -5.69 -3.35 18.57
CA ALA A 73 -4.96 -2.11 18.31
C ALA A 73 -3.45 -2.34 18.36
N GLY A 74 -2.94 -3.07 19.36
CA GLY A 74 -1.51 -3.41 19.44
C GLY A 74 -1.02 -4.21 18.23
N ARG A 75 -1.82 -5.16 17.74
CA ARG A 75 -1.52 -5.89 16.50
C ARG A 75 -1.50 -4.97 15.28
N ALA A 76 -2.49 -4.10 15.14
CA ALA A 76 -2.56 -3.14 14.03
C ALA A 76 -1.35 -2.19 14.01
N ASP A 77 -0.85 -1.77 15.19
CA ASP A 77 0.37 -0.96 15.31
C ASP A 77 1.60 -1.72 14.78
N THR A 78 1.78 -2.97 15.20
CA THR A 78 2.89 -3.80 14.71
C THR A 78 2.82 -4.08 13.21
N GLU A 79 1.63 -4.33 12.67
CA GLU A 79 1.41 -4.54 11.23
C GLU A 79 1.70 -3.26 10.44
N THR A 80 1.28 -2.11 10.96
CA THR A 80 1.54 -0.79 10.35
C THR A 80 3.04 -0.48 10.31
N ALA A 81 3.75 -0.69 11.42
CA ALA A 81 5.20 -0.51 11.49
C ALA A 81 5.95 -1.48 10.55
N SER A 82 5.46 -2.70 10.39
CA SER A 82 5.99 -3.63 9.40
C SER A 82 5.73 -3.16 7.97
N GLY A 83 4.53 -2.64 7.69
CA GLY A 83 4.16 -2.04 6.41
C GLY A 83 5.06 -0.87 6.05
N GLN A 84 5.34 0.04 6.99
CA GLN A 84 6.25 1.18 6.78
C GLN A 84 7.65 0.72 6.36
N ARG A 85 8.20 -0.31 7.02
CA ARG A 85 9.50 -0.88 6.64
C ARG A 85 9.49 -1.49 5.25
N LEU A 86 8.41 -2.18 4.88
CA LEU A 86 8.27 -2.79 3.55
C LEU A 86 8.19 -1.71 2.45
N VAL A 87 7.43 -0.64 2.69
CA VAL A 87 7.34 0.51 1.79
C VAL A 87 8.69 1.21 1.63
N ALA A 88 9.43 1.42 2.72
CA ALA A 88 10.77 2.00 2.68
C ALA A 88 11.75 1.13 1.87
N HIS A 89 11.74 -0.20 2.08
CA HIS A 89 12.54 -1.13 1.29
C HIS A 89 12.15 -1.11 -0.19
N THR A 90 10.85 -1.03 -0.49
CA THR A 90 10.33 -0.96 -1.87
C THR A 90 10.81 0.31 -2.56
N SER A 91 10.75 1.46 -1.87
CA SER A 91 11.27 2.74 -2.38
C SER A 91 12.77 2.64 -2.71
N GLN A 92 13.58 2.07 -1.80
CA GLN A 92 15.01 1.85 -2.05
C GLN A 92 15.27 0.96 -3.27
N SER A 93 14.53 -0.14 -3.42
CA SER A 93 14.65 -1.02 -4.60
C SER A 93 14.29 -0.30 -5.90
N ILE A 94 13.28 0.56 -5.89
CA ILE A 94 12.89 1.34 -7.07
C ILE A 94 13.97 2.38 -7.41
N THR A 95 14.56 3.06 -6.42
CA THR A 95 15.69 3.97 -6.65
C THR A 95 16.91 3.26 -7.22
N ALA A 96 17.20 2.04 -6.75
CA ALA A 96 18.27 1.21 -7.32
C ALA A 96 17.97 0.86 -8.79
N LEU A 97 16.73 0.43 -9.08
CA LEU A 97 16.27 0.14 -10.45
C LEU A 97 16.38 1.36 -11.37
N GLU A 98 16.06 2.56 -10.89
CA GLU A 98 16.25 3.80 -11.64
C GLU A 98 17.74 4.02 -12.01
N GLY A 99 18.65 3.69 -11.09
CA GLY A 99 20.09 3.69 -11.34
C GLY A 99 20.50 2.70 -12.44
N GLU A 100 19.99 1.48 -12.39
CA GLU A 100 20.25 0.44 -13.40
C GLU A 100 19.70 0.85 -14.78
N ILE A 101 18.51 1.45 -14.83
CA ILE A 101 17.92 1.97 -16.07
C ILE A 101 18.81 3.05 -16.67
N ARG A 102 19.29 4.02 -15.87
CA ARG A 102 20.21 5.06 -16.36
C ARG A 102 21.49 4.47 -16.94
N GLN A 103 22.06 3.48 -16.26
CA GLN A 103 23.27 2.82 -16.75
C GLN A 103 22.99 2.09 -18.07
N ALA A 104 21.86 1.42 -18.20
CA ALA A 104 21.46 0.74 -19.43
C ALA A 104 21.25 1.76 -20.58
N THR A 105 20.63 2.91 -20.31
CA THR A 105 20.48 4.00 -21.30
C THR A 105 21.83 4.49 -21.81
N GLN A 106 22.82 4.66 -20.91
CA GLN A 106 24.16 5.07 -21.30
C GLN A 106 24.82 4.06 -22.24
N VAL A 107 24.75 2.76 -21.91
CA VAL A 107 25.30 1.70 -22.76
C VAL A 107 24.67 1.69 -24.16
N ILE A 108 23.37 1.95 -24.25
CA ILE A 108 22.69 2.03 -25.56
C ILE A 108 23.10 3.26 -26.35
N HIS A 109 23.31 4.42 -25.71
CA HIS A 109 23.88 5.58 -26.40
C HIS A 109 25.31 5.35 -26.89
N GLU A 110 26.12 4.63 -26.13
CA GLU A 110 27.46 4.22 -26.58
C GLU A 110 27.37 3.30 -27.82
N LEU A 111 26.43 2.35 -27.83
CA LEU A 111 26.15 1.47 -28.97
C LEU A 111 25.68 2.26 -30.21
N GLU A 112 24.81 3.25 -30.02
CA GLU A 112 24.37 4.17 -31.08
C GLU A 112 25.56 4.92 -31.70
N GLY A 113 26.43 5.48 -30.86
CA GLY A 113 27.66 6.15 -31.28
C GLY A 113 28.59 5.24 -32.07
N GLN A 114 28.83 4.01 -31.58
CA GLN A 114 29.64 3.02 -32.29
C GLN A 114 29.04 2.63 -33.64
N SER A 115 27.71 2.52 -33.73
CA SER A 115 27.00 2.19 -34.97
C SER A 115 27.12 3.31 -36.01
N ASN A 116 27.12 4.57 -35.56
CA ASN A 116 27.40 5.72 -36.42
C ASN A 116 28.83 5.70 -36.97
N GLU A 117 29.82 5.34 -36.16
CA GLU A 117 31.21 5.18 -36.63
C GLU A 117 31.34 4.04 -37.64
N ILE A 118 30.68 2.90 -37.42
CA ILE A 118 30.64 1.80 -38.40
C ILE A 118 30.04 2.26 -39.73
N SER A 119 28.94 3.03 -39.71
CA SER A 119 28.34 3.58 -40.93
C SER A 119 29.33 4.43 -41.74
N LYS A 120 30.09 5.31 -41.06
CA LYS A 120 31.13 6.12 -41.72
C LYS A 120 32.21 5.26 -42.37
N VAL A 121 32.62 4.17 -41.71
CA VAL A 121 33.61 3.23 -42.27
C VAL A 121 33.04 2.51 -43.50
N LEU A 122 31.77 2.12 -43.48
CA LEU A 122 31.11 1.49 -44.62
C LEU A 122 31.02 2.42 -45.83
N ASP A 123 30.74 3.71 -45.62
CA ASP A 123 30.75 4.72 -46.68
C ASP A 123 32.13 4.82 -47.35
N VAL A 124 33.22 4.77 -46.57
CA VAL A 124 34.58 4.76 -47.10
C VAL A 124 34.85 3.48 -47.91
N ILE A 125 34.48 2.31 -47.40
CA ILE A 125 34.67 1.02 -48.11
C ILE A 125 33.88 1.01 -49.42
N ARG A 126 32.64 1.52 -49.40
CA ARG A 126 31.81 1.66 -50.60
C ARG A 126 32.48 2.57 -51.63
N GLY A 127 33.05 3.70 -51.20
CA GLY A 127 33.82 4.58 -52.06
C GLY A 127 35.07 3.91 -52.66
N ILE A 128 35.79 3.11 -51.87
CA ILE A 128 36.95 2.33 -52.34
C ILE A 128 36.51 1.28 -53.36
N ALA A 129 35.41 0.56 -53.12
CA ALA A 129 34.87 -0.43 -54.04
C ALA A 129 34.46 0.21 -55.38
N GLU A 130 33.84 1.40 -55.34
CA GLU A 130 33.45 2.14 -56.53
C GLU A 130 34.65 2.62 -57.35
N GLN A 131 35.69 3.14 -56.68
CA GLN A 131 36.96 3.49 -57.32
C GLN A 131 37.67 2.27 -57.91
N THR A 132 37.66 1.15 -57.20
CA THR A 132 38.26 -0.12 -57.67
C THR A 132 37.52 -0.63 -58.91
N ASN A 133 36.19 -0.53 -58.93
CA ASN A 133 35.36 -0.87 -60.08
C ASN A 133 35.68 0.00 -61.31
N LEU A 134 35.87 1.31 -61.12
CA LEU A 134 36.28 2.24 -62.19
C LEU A 134 37.70 1.96 -62.69
N LEU A 135 38.65 1.66 -61.79
CA LEU A 135 40.01 1.28 -62.16
C LEU A 135 40.04 -0.02 -62.97
N ALA A 136 39.27 -1.03 -62.54
CA ALA A 136 39.13 -2.30 -63.24
C ALA A 136 38.51 -2.11 -64.63
N LEU A 137 37.50 -1.25 -64.76
CA LEU A 137 36.90 -0.92 -66.05
C LEU A 137 37.92 -0.28 -67.00
N ASN A 138 38.71 0.68 -66.54
CA ASN A 138 39.77 1.30 -67.34
C ASN A 138 40.84 0.28 -67.77
N ALA A 139 41.22 -0.64 -66.87
CA ALA A 139 42.15 -1.71 -67.19
C ALA A 139 41.59 -2.69 -68.24
N ALA A 140 40.29 -3.04 -68.15
CA ALA A 140 39.62 -3.89 -69.14
C ALA A 140 39.58 -3.22 -70.52
N ILE A 141 39.32 -1.90 -70.58
CA ILE A 141 39.35 -1.12 -71.83
C ILE A 141 40.75 -1.14 -72.44
N GLU A 142 41.80 -0.89 -71.65
CA GLU A 142 43.17 -0.87 -72.18
C GLU A 142 43.67 -2.28 -72.58
N ALA A 143 43.25 -3.32 -71.85
CA ALA A 143 43.52 -4.71 -72.21
C ALA A 143 42.86 -5.09 -73.55
N ALA A 144 41.63 -4.64 -73.81
CA ALA A 144 40.97 -4.82 -75.10
C ALA A 144 41.71 -4.09 -76.23
N ARG A 145 42.28 -2.91 -75.93
CA ARG A 145 43.06 -2.10 -76.89
C ARG A 145 44.39 -2.76 -77.28
N ALA A 146 45.00 -3.54 -76.38
CA ALA A 146 46.24 -4.30 -76.64
C ALA A 146 46.03 -5.60 -77.46
N GLY A 147 44.78 -5.96 -77.79
CA GLY A 147 44.46 -7.13 -78.61
C GLY A 147 44.88 -8.45 -77.94
N GLU A 148 45.50 -9.36 -78.70
CA GLU A 148 45.91 -10.69 -78.19
C GLU A 148 46.93 -10.62 -77.04
N GLN A 149 47.74 -9.57 -76.97
CA GLN A 149 48.73 -9.40 -75.87
C GLN A 149 48.06 -9.00 -74.54
N GLY A 150 46.85 -8.42 -74.58
CA GLY A 150 46.10 -7.97 -73.40
C GLY A 150 45.17 -9.03 -72.79
N ARG A 151 45.06 -10.21 -73.41
CA ARG A 151 44.05 -11.22 -73.05
C ARG A 151 44.10 -11.66 -71.58
N GLY A 152 45.31 -11.88 -71.05
CA GLY A 152 45.50 -12.23 -69.63
C GLY A 152 45.13 -11.09 -68.67
N PHE A 153 45.43 -9.85 -69.05
CA PHE A 153 45.06 -8.66 -68.28
C PHE A 153 43.54 -8.42 -68.26
N ALA A 154 42.85 -8.71 -69.38
CA ALA A 154 41.40 -8.57 -69.46
C ALA A 154 40.67 -9.47 -68.46
N VAL A 155 41.11 -10.73 -68.31
CA VAL A 155 40.53 -11.68 -67.34
C VAL A 155 40.73 -11.19 -65.90
N VAL A 156 41.92 -10.68 -65.57
CA VAL A 156 42.19 -10.12 -64.23
C VAL A 156 41.33 -8.88 -63.97
N ALA A 157 41.17 -8.00 -64.97
CA ALA A 157 40.36 -6.80 -64.84
C ALA A 157 38.88 -7.14 -64.58
N ASP A 158 38.31 -8.13 -65.28
CA ASP A 158 36.93 -8.57 -65.05
C ASP A 158 36.74 -9.21 -63.66
N GLU A 159 37.73 -9.99 -63.18
CA GLU A 159 37.69 -10.58 -61.83
C GLU A 159 37.73 -9.49 -60.74
N VAL A 160 38.61 -8.49 -60.89
CA VAL A 160 38.66 -7.34 -59.97
C VAL A 160 37.34 -6.55 -60.00
N ARG A 161 36.73 -6.38 -61.18
CA ARG A 161 35.43 -5.71 -61.32
C ARG A 161 34.32 -6.47 -60.59
N SER A 162 34.29 -7.79 -60.75
CA SER A 162 33.36 -8.68 -60.04
C SER A 162 33.53 -8.59 -58.51
N LEU A 163 34.78 -8.58 -58.04
CA LEU A 163 35.11 -8.47 -56.61
C LEU A 163 34.71 -7.11 -56.03
N ALA A 164 34.92 -6.03 -56.79
CA ALA A 164 34.48 -4.69 -56.42
C ALA A 164 32.95 -4.60 -56.31
N ALA A 165 32.21 -5.14 -57.28
CA ALA A 165 30.75 -5.18 -57.25
C ALA A 165 30.21 -5.99 -56.05
N ARG A 166 30.81 -7.16 -55.77
CA ARG A 166 30.47 -7.97 -54.58
C ARG A 166 30.73 -7.22 -53.28
N THR A 167 31.85 -6.49 -53.20
CA THR A 167 32.19 -5.66 -52.02
C THR A 167 31.13 -4.57 -51.82
N GLN A 168 30.73 -3.88 -52.89
CA GLN A 168 29.68 -2.85 -52.84
C GLN A 168 28.33 -3.41 -52.36
N GLN A 169 27.94 -4.59 -52.85
CA GLN A 169 26.73 -5.27 -52.39
C GLN A 169 26.82 -5.60 -50.89
N SER A 170 27.92 -6.22 -50.44
CA SER A 170 28.10 -6.53 -49.02
C SER A 170 28.10 -5.30 -48.13
N THR A 171 28.71 -4.18 -48.55
CA THR A 171 28.62 -2.93 -47.79
C THR A 171 27.19 -2.40 -47.67
N THR A 172 26.36 -2.57 -48.70
CA THR A 172 24.95 -2.15 -48.69
C THR A 172 24.12 -3.03 -47.75
N ASP A 173 24.37 -4.33 -47.75
CA ASP A 173 23.70 -5.27 -46.87
C ASP A 173 24.07 -4.99 -45.39
N ILE A 174 25.36 -4.74 -45.11
CA ILE A 174 25.82 -4.37 -43.76
C ILE A 174 25.24 -3.01 -43.34
N GLN A 175 25.19 -2.01 -44.23
CA GLN A 175 24.59 -0.72 -43.92
C GLN A 175 23.12 -0.87 -43.51
N SER A 176 22.36 -1.73 -44.20
CA SER A 176 20.96 -2.02 -43.85
C SER A 176 20.83 -2.64 -42.46
N MET A 177 21.75 -3.56 -42.10
CA MET A 177 21.78 -4.14 -40.75
C MET A 177 22.12 -3.11 -39.67
N ILE A 178 23.06 -2.21 -39.94
CA ILE A 178 23.44 -1.13 -39.00
C ILE A 178 22.29 -0.14 -38.81
N SER A 179 21.59 0.26 -39.88
CA SER A 179 20.41 1.12 -39.77
C SER A 179 19.31 0.47 -38.91
N ALA A 180 19.05 -0.82 -39.10
CA ALA A 180 18.09 -1.56 -38.27
C ALA A 180 18.54 -1.66 -36.80
N LEU A 181 19.85 -1.78 -36.54
CA LEU A 181 20.40 -1.78 -35.19
C LEU A 181 20.22 -0.41 -34.51
N GLN A 182 20.47 0.68 -35.22
CA GLN A 182 20.26 2.05 -34.73
C GLN A 182 18.79 2.31 -34.38
N GLU A 183 17.86 1.90 -35.24
CA GLU A 183 16.42 2.04 -34.98
C GLU A 183 15.99 1.28 -33.72
N ARG A 184 16.50 0.06 -33.54
CA ARG A 184 16.24 -0.74 -32.33
C ARG A 184 16.85 -0.14 -31.08
N ALA A 185 18.06 0.42 -31.18
CA ALA A 185 18.70 1.13 -30.08
C ALA A 185 17.87 2.34 -29.64
N GLN A 186 17.40 3.16 -30.59
CA GLN A 186 16.53 4.31 -30.31
C GLN A 186 15.21 3.91 -29.65
N SER A 187 14.61 2.82 -30.13
CA SER A 187 13.39 2.26 -29.52
C SER A 187 13.64 1.83 -28.08
N ALA A 188 14.78 1.16 -27.81
CA ALA A 188 15.16 0.76 -26.46
C ALA A 188 15.39 1.96 -25.52
N VAL A 189 16.02 3.06 -25.99
CA VAL A 189 16.14 4.31 -25.23
C VAL A 189 14.77 4.85 -24.84
N THR A 190 13.82 4.89 -25.78
CA THR A 190 12.45 5.38 -25.53
C THR A 190 11.74 4.57 -24.43
N VAL A 191 11.89 3.24 -24.47
CA VAL A 191 11.35 2.35 -23.43
C VAL A 191 12.03 2.60 -22.08
N MET A 192 13.35 2.78 -22.05
CA MET A 192 14.10 3.08 -20.83
C MET A 192 13.70 4.42 -20.20
N GLU A 193 13.48 5.46 -21.00
CA GLU A 193 12.96 6.75 -20.52
C GLU A 193 11.56 6.63 -19.92
N GLN A 194 10.69 5.82 -20.54
CA GLN A 194 9.38 5.51 -19.98
C GLN A 194 9.51 4.74 -18.65
N SER A 195 10.39 3.73 -18.59
CA SER A 195 10.65 2.97 -17.36
C SER A 195 11.21 3.85 -16.25
N SER A 196 12.10 4.81 -16.55
CA SER A 196 12.63 5.78 -15.60
C SER A 196 11.51 6.68 -15.03
N ARG A 197 10.62 7.20 -15.88
CA ARG A 197 9.45 7.96 -15.42
C ARG A 197 8.53 7.12 -14.53
N GLN A 198 8.29 5.87 -14.90
CA GLN A 198 7.47 4.95 -14.10
C GLN A 198 8.10 4.67 -12.73
N ALA A 199 9.43 4.52 -12.67
CA ALA A 199 10.16 4.36 -11.42
C ALA A 199 9.97 5.59 -10.52
N HIS A 200 10.13 6.81 -11.05
CA HIS A 200 9.87 8.04 -10.29
C HIS A 200 8.46 8.11 -9.72
N THR A 201 7.44 7.84 -10.53
CA THR A 201 6.04 7.80 -10.05
C THR A 201 5.85 6.74 -8.97
N SER A 202 6.52 5.59 -9.09
CA SER A 202 6.42 4.52 -8.10
C SER A 202 7.06 4.89 -6.75
N VAL A 203 8.15 5.67 -6.76
CA VAL A 203 8.72 6.26 -5.54
C VAL A 203 7.73 7.22 -4.88
N ALA A 204 7.11 8.12 -5.64
CA ALA A 204 6.11 9.04 -5.12
C ALA A 204 4.91 8.32 -4.47
N HIS A 205 4.39 7.28 -5.13
CA HIS A 205 3.32 6.44 -4.55
C HIS A 205 3.77 5.71 -3.28
N ALA A 206 5.04 5.27 -3.20
CA ALA A 206 5.58 4.67 -1.99
C ALA A 206 5.64 5.70 -0.84
N GLU A 207 6.01 6.94 -1.10
CA GLU A 207 6.01 8.02 -0.10
C GLU A 207 4.59 8.36 0.39
N GLU A 208 3.61 8.40 -0.50
CA GLU A 208 2.20 8.56 -0.14
C GLU A 208 1.70 7.40 0.74
N ALA A 209 2.03 6.16 0.37
CA ALA A 209 1.70 4.98 1.16
C ALA A 209 2.37 5.00 2.55
N ALA A 210 3.63 5.44 2.64
CA ALA A 210 4.33 5.59 3.91
C ALA A 210 3.63 6.62 4.82
N THR A 211 3.20 7.75 4.24
CA THR A 211 2.46 8.80 4.96
C THR A 211 1.09 8.29 5.44
N ALA A 212 0.38 7.54 4.62
CA ALA A 212 -0.90 6.94 5.00
C ALA A 212 -0.74 5.94 6.16
N LEU A 213 0.29 5.09 6.10
CA LEU A 213 0.62 4.16 7.18
C LEU A 213 1.00 4.88 8.48
N ASP A 214 1.79 5.96 8.40
CA ASP A 214 2.08 6.78 9.58
C ASP A 214 0.80 7.36 10.21
N GLY A 215 -0.11 7.89 9.38
CA GLY A 215 -1.41 8.37 9.83
C GLY A 215 -2.27 7.28 10.49
N ILE A 216 -2.19 6.03 10.01
CA ILE A 216 -2.86 4.89 10.64
C ILE A 216 -2.22 4.58 12.00
N GLY A 217 -0.89 4.51 12.07
CA GLY A 217 -0.15 4.22 13.30
C GLY A 217 -0.46 5.24 14.41
N GLN A 218 -0.49 6.53 14.08
CA GLN A 218 -0.86 7.58 15.03
C GLN A 218 -2.30 7.40 15.57
N ARG A 219 -3.25 7.05 14.70
CA ARG A 219 -4.65 6.82 15.10
C ARG A 219 -4.77 5.59 16.00
N VAL A 220 -4.07 4.50 15.67
CA VAL A 220 -4.06 3.27 16.47
C VAL A 220 -3.48 3.54 17.87
N ASN A 221 -2.37 4.28 17.95
CA ASN A 221 -1.74 4.61 19.23
C ASN A 221 -2.63 5.52 20.09
N SER A 222 -3.35 6.47 19.48
CA SER A 222 -4.33 7.29 20.20
C SER A 222 -5.54 6.50 20.73
N ALA A 223 -5.95 5.43 20.03
CA ALA A 223 -7.01 4.53 20.48
C ALA A 223 -6.56 3.57 21.61
N GLY A 224 -5.27 3.20 21.65
CA GLY A 224 -4.71 2.33 22.70
C GLY A 224 -4.43 3.02 24.04
N SER A 225 -4.08 4.32 24.02
CA SER A 225 -3.68 5.08 25.21
C SER A 225 -4.75 5.16 26.34
N PRO A 226 -6.04 5.37 26.06
CA PRO A 226 -7.08 5.39 27.10
C PRO A 226 -7.25 4.03 27.79
N ILE A 227 -7.08 2.92 27.08
CA ILE A 227 -7.34 1.57 27.60
C ILE A 227 -6.22 1.11 28.54
N SER A 228 -4.96 1.39 28.20
CA SER A 228 -3.81 1.12 29.07
C SER A 228 -3.88 1.90 30.40
N SER A 229 -4.35 3.15 30.35
CA SER A 229 -4.50 3.99 31.55
C SER A 229 -5.62 3.51 32.51
N ALA A 230 -6.60 2.76 32.00
CA ALA A 230 -7.66 2.18 32.81
C ALA A 230 -7.22 0.91 33.56
N GLN A 231 -6.27 0.15 33.01
CA GLN A 231 -5.74 -1.08 33.63
C GLN A 231 -4.75 -0.83 34.76
N GLY A 232 -4.05 0.31 34.76
CA GLY A 232 -3.10 0.67 35.82
C GLY A 232 -3.75 1.17 37.13
N ARG A 233 -5.08 1.23 37.21
CA ARG A 233 -5.82 1.81 38.35
C ARG A 233 -6.54 0.79 39.24
N THR A 234 -6.34 -0.49 39.01
CA THR A 234 -6.81 -1.59 39.89
C THR A 234 -5.63 -2.26 40.56
#